data_AF-A0A3P7C382-F1
#
_entry.id   AF-A0A3P7C382-F1
#
_cell.length_a   1.000
_cell.length_b   1.000
_cell.length_c   1.000
_cell.angle_alpha   90.00
_cell.angle_beta   90.00
_cell.angle_gamma   90.00
#
_symmetry.space_group_name_H-M   'P 1'
#
loop_
_entity.id
_entity.type
_entity.pdbx_description
1 polymer ?
#
loop_
_entity_poly.entity_id
_entity_poly.type
_entity_poly.pdbx_seq_one_letter_code
_entity_poly.pdbx_strand_id
1 'polypeptide(L)'
;MNFRFICHELFGVDILLDEDLKPWLLEVNISPSLHSGTPLDVSVKAPLAKDVLNMAGIGVPPSPECMSTADYSMKPRNWPKEEEHVQKETMWTEAFLEEGRLNHRILKRLTREDLRMLVEFEDEYTRRGNFRLIFPTAETAYMQSYFVQPVYANLLLQQWQIEQRTNGREDGIARLEGLCCQRVTHHLDSDEEC
;
A
#
# COMPACT_ATOMS: atom_id res chain seq x y z
N MET A 1 19.81 -0.50 6.54
CA MET A 1 18.76 -0.25 7.56
C MET A 1 17.56 -1.11 7.20
N ASN A 2 17.14 -2.00 8.10
CA ASN A 2 16.01 -2.91 7.91
C ASN A 2 14.75 -2.21 8.44
N PHE A 3 13.96 -1.55 7.59
CA PHE A 3 12.69 -0.96 8.03
C PHE A 3 11.68 -2.09 8.22
N ARG A 4 11.48 -2.49 9.49
CA ARG A 4 10.72 -3.67 9.94
C ARG A 4 9.25 -3.42 10.26
N PHE A 5 8.70 -2.27 9.87
CA PHE A 5 7.30 -1.92 10.12
C PHE A 5 6.70 -1.23 8.90
N ILE A 6 5.41 -1.46 8.68
CA ILE A 6 4.61 -0.56 7.84
C ILE A 6 4.38 0.67 8.71
N CYS A 7 5.04 1.77 8.37
CA CYS A 7 4.87 3.05 9.04
C CYS A 7 3.82 3.85 8.28
N HIS A 8 2.76 4.25 8.97
CA HIS A 8 1.78 5.19 8.44
C HIS A 8 2.04 6.56 9.06
N GLU A 9 1.91 7.61 8.25
CA GLU A 9 2.09 8.98 8.70
C GLU A 9 0.98 9.85 8.10
N LEU A 10 0.32 10.65 8.94
CA LEU A 10 -0.72 11.58 8.53
C LEU A 10 -0.10 12.97 8.43
N PHE A 11 -0.05 13.51 7.22
CA PHE A 11 0.39 14.88 6.97
C PHE A 11 -0.80 15.83 6.88
N GLY A 12 -0.66 17.01 7.48
CA GLY A 12 -1.52 18.16 7.21
C GLY A 12 -0.89 19.03 6.13
N VAL A 13 -1.62 19.33 5.06
CA VAL A 13 -1.10 20.13 3.94
C VAL A 13 -1.89 21.42 3.87
N ASP A 14 -1.20 22.54 4.04
CA ASP A 14 -1.80 23.86 4.00
C ASP A 14 -1.69 24.41 2.58
N ILE A 15 -2.86 24.60 1.94
CA ILE A 15 -2.96 25.00 0.53
C ILE A 15 -3.72 26.32 0.45
N LEU A 16 -3.11 27.29 -0.24
CA LEU A 16 -3.76 28.55 -0.61
C LEU A 16 -4.24 28.48 -2.06
N LEU A 17 -5.46 28.93 -2.32
CA LEU A 17 -5.98 29.11 -3.68
C LEU A 17 -5.87 30.59 -4.07
N ASP A 18 -5.33 30.87 -5.25
CA ASP A 18 -5.34 32.21 -5.83
C ASP A 18 -6.64 32.53 -6.59
N GLU A 19 -6.69 33.70 -7.25
CA GLU A 19 -7.84 34.16 -8.01
C GLU A 19 -8.18 33.29 -9.23
N ASP A 20 -7.23 32.50 -9.72
CA ASP A 20 -7.39 31.54 -10.82
C ASP A 20 -7.67 30.11 -10.31
N LEU A 21 -7.92 29.93 -9.00
CA LEU A 21 -8.08 28.64 -8.32
C LEU A 21 -6.84 27.73 -8.42
N LYS A 22 -5.66 28.30 -8.63
CA LYS A 22 -4.41 27.53 -8.62
C LYS A 22 -4.00 27.24 -7.17
N PRO A 23 -3.70 25.98 -6.82
CA PRO A 23 -3.23 25.63 -5.48
C PRO A 23 -1.75 25.97 -5.30
N TRP A 24 -1.45 26.65 -4.21
CA TRP A 24 -0.11 26.97 -3.73
C TRP A 24 0.13 26.28 -2.39
N LEU A 25 1.14 25.41 -2.34
CA LEU A 25 1.57 24.76 -1.11
C LEU A 25 2.24 25.78 -0.20
N LEU A 26 1.75 25.92 1.03
CA LEU A 26 2.34 26.79 2.04
C LEU A 26 3.28 26.00 2.95
N GLU A 27 2.75 24.97 3.61
CA GLU A 27 3.50 24.11 4.51
C GLU A 27 2.96 22.68 4.55
N VAL A 28 3.80 21.78 5.05
CA VAL A 28 3.45 20.39 5.33
C VAL A 28 3.73 20.11 6.80
N ASN A 29 2.67 19.84 7.55
CA ASN A 29 2.69 19.53 8.96
C ASN A 29 2.81 18.02 9.18
N ILE A 30 3.87 17.60 9.87
CA ILE A 30 4.15 16.20 10.23
C ILE A 30 3.22 15.72 11.37
N SER A 31 2.62 16.65 12.12
CA SER A 31 1.71 16.32 13.22
C SER A 31 0.51 17.29 13.22
N PRO A 32 -0.44 17.12 12.29
CA PRO A 32 -1.61 17.97 12.23
C PRO A 32 -2.49 17.80 13.48
N SER A 33 -3.14 18.88 13.91
CA SER A 33 -4.02 18.84 15.09
C SER A 33 -5.28 18.00 14.83
N LEU A 34 -5.48 16.97 15.65
CA LEU A 34 -6.73 16.21 15.73
C LEU A 34 -7.63 16.66 16.89
N HIS A 35 -7.28 17.76 17.56
CA HIS A 35 -8.14 18.33 18.61
C HIS A 35 -9.47 18.78 18.00
N SER A 36 -10.58 18.42 18.64
CA SER A 36 -11.93 18.70 18.15
C SER A 36 -12.66 19.63 19.12
N GLY A 37 -12.56 20.95 18.87
CA GLY A 37 -13.17 21.98 19.72
C GLY A 37 -14.57 22.40 19.27
N THR A 38 -14.95 22.09 18.02
CA THR A 38 -16.25 22.44 17.43
C THR A 38 -16.97 21.23 16.84
N PRO A 39 -18.31 21.29 16.64
CA PRO A 39 -19.03 20.23 15.92
C PRO A 39 -18.51 19.99 14.50
N LEU A 40 -18.05 21.04 13.82
CA LEU A 40 -17.43 20.93 12.50
C LEU A 40 -16.12 20.15 12.56
N ASP A 41 -15.25 20.46 13.52
CA ASP A 41 -14.01 19.70 13.74
C ASP A 41 -14.29 18.22 13.91
N VAL A 42 -15.26 17.87 14.76
CA VAL A 42 -15.65 16.48 14.99
C VAL A 42 -16.11 15.83 13.70
N SER A 43 -16.95 16.50 12.92
CA SER A 43 -17.51 15.96 11.68
C SER A 43 -16.46 15.67 10.59
N VAL A 44 -15.30 16.35 10.64
CA VAL A 44 -14.21 16.17 9.67
C VAL A 44 -13.10 15.26 10.24
N LYS A 45 -12.64 15.53 11.46
CA LYS A 45 -11.48 14.86 12.07
C LYS A 45 -11.80 13.46 12.56
N ALA A 46 -13.01 13.19 13.06
CA ALA A 46 -13.35 11.86 13.55
C ALA A 46 -13.41 10.82 12.41
N PRO A 47 -14.06 11.08 11.26
CA PRO A 47 -13.97 10.18 10.11
C PRO A 47 -12.54 10.01 9.57
N LEU A 48 -11.76 11.09 9.52
CA LEU A 48 -10.35 11.05 9.12
C LEU A 48 -9.54 10.10 10.02
N ALA A 49 -9.61 10.28 11.34
CA ALA A 49 -8.89 9.44 12.29
C ALA A 49 -9.31 7.97 12.18
N LYS A 50 -10.61 7.70 12.07
CA LYS A 50 -11.15 6.35 11.87
C LYS A 50 -10.61 5.70 10.58
N ASP A 51 -10.63 6.41 9.46
CA ASP A 51 -10.15 5.89 8.18
C ASP A 51 -8.62 5.68 8.19
N VAL A 52 -7.83 6.52 8.88
CA VAL A 52 -6.38 6.31 9.09
C VAL A 52 -6.12 5.01 9.87
N LEU A 53 -6.85 4.77 10.97
CA LEU A 53 -6.70 3.55 11.77
C LEU A 53 -7.09 2.29 10.98
N ASN A 54 -8.13 2.38 10.15
CA ASN A 54 -8.55 1.29 9.26
C ASN A 54 -7.48 0.95 8.21
N MET A 55 -6.85 1.96 7.60
CA MET A 55 -5.74 1.76 6.65
C MET A 55 -4.52 1.15 7.35
N ALA A 56 -4.22 1.60 8.57
CA ALA A 56 -3.16 1.02 9.39
C ALA A 56 -3.44 -0.43 9.84
N GLY A 57 -4.62 -0.98 9.54
CA GLY A 57 -5.00 -2.35 9.89
C GLY A 57 -5.20 -2.56 11.39
N ILE A 58 -5.47 -1.50 12.15
CA ILE A 58 -5.73 -1.59 13.59
C ILE A 58 -7.15 -2.10 13.80
N GLY A 59 -7.27 -3.39 14.13
CA GLY A 59 -8.56 -4.03 14.41
C GLY A 59 -9.06 -3.66 15.81
N VAL A 60 -10.33 -3.23 15.90
CA VAL A 60 -11.02 -3.10 17.19
C VAL A 60 -11.59 -4.47 17.57
N PRO A 61 -11.38 -4.96 18.82
CA PRO A 61 -11.95 -6.22 19.25
C PRO A 61 -13.48 -6.20 19.18
N PRO A 62 -14.12 -7.37 18.95
CA PRO A 62 -15.56 -7.45 18.71
C PRO A 62 -16.43 -7.12 19.94
N SER A 63 -15.85 -7.13 21.15
CA SER A 63 -16.54 -6.75 22.39
C SER A 63 -15.74 -5.69 23.16
N PRO A 64 -16.40 -4.67 23.74
CA PRO A 64 -15.79 -3.72 24.68
C PRO A 64 -15.07 -4.39 25.86
N GLU A 65 -15.55 -5.57 26.28
CA GLU A 65 -15.00 -6.34 27.39
C GLU A 65 -13.58 -6.86 27.09
N CYS A 66 -13.25 -7.04 25.81
CA CYS A 66 -11.94 -7.48 25.34
C CYS A 66 -11.02 -6.30 24.99
N MET A 67 -11.45 -5.04 25.11
CA MET A 67 -10.63 -3.87 24.75
C MET A 67 -9.36 -3.76 25.58
N SER A 68 -9.41 -4.14 26.86
CA SER A 68 -8.27 -4.06 27.78
C SER A 68 -7.20 -5.13 27.52
N THR A 69 -7.56 -6.21 26.82
CA THR A 69 -6.68 -7.34 26.51
C THR A 69 -6.39 -7.51 25.03
N ALA A 70 -6.97 -6.65 24.17
CA ALA A 70 -6.78 -6.73 22.74
C ALA A 70 -5.36 -6.36 22.34
N ASP A 71 -4.77 -7.22 21.51
CA ASP A 71 -3.49 -6.95 20.89
C ASP A 71 -3.69 -6.08 19.64
N TYR A 72 -3.40 -4.79 19.78
CA TYR A 72 -3.40 -3.83 18.67
C TYR A 72 -2.06 -3.80 17.93
N SER A 73 -1.13 -4.71 18.24
CA SER A 73 0.16 -4.77 17.59
C SER A 73 0.00 -5.21 16.14
N MET A 74 0.66 -4.49 15.24
CA MET A 74 0.81 -4.95 13.86
C MET A 74 1.79 -6.12 13.85
N LYS A 75 1.42 -7.22 13.15
CA LYS A 75 2.34 -8.35 12.99
C LYS A 75 3.64 -7.86 12.35
N PRO A 76 4.80 -8.05 12.99
CA PRO A 76 6.06 -7.53 12.47
C PRO A 76 6.41 -8.19 11.13
N ARG A 77 6.88 -7.39 10.17
CA ARG A 77 7.27 -7.85 8.84
C ARG A 77 8.68 -8.44 8.88
N ASN A 78 8.84 -9.52 9.66
CA ASN A 78 10.14 -10.16 9.94
C ASN A 78 10.45 -11.37 9.05
N TRP A 79 9.92 -11.42 7.83
CA TRP A 79 10.33 -12.46 6.89
C TRP A 79 11.60 -12.03 6.15
N PRO A 80 12.66 -12.86 6.14
CA PRO A 80 13.80 -12.61 5.27
C PRO A 80 13.30 -12.64 3.81
N LYS A 81 13.75 -11.68 3.00
CA LYS A 81 13.52 -11.73 1.55
C LYS A 81 14.30 -12.91 0.99
N GLU A 82 13.63 -13.73 0.19
CA GLU A 82 14.30 -14.79 -0.56
C GLU A 82 15.26 -14.19 -1.60
N GLU A 83 16.37 -14.90 -1.87
CA GLU A 83 17.39 -14.47 -2.84
C GLU A 83 16.79 -14.21 -4.22
N GLU A 84 15.82 -15.03 -4.66
CA GLU A 84 15.10 -14.83 -5.91
C GLU A 84 14.39 -13.47 -5.95
N HIS A 85 13.78 -13.06 -4.83
CA HIS A 85 13.08 -11.78 -4.77
C HIS A 85 14.06 -10.62 -4.83
N VAL A 86 15.19 -10.68 -4.11
CA VAL A 86 16.24 -9.64 -4.18
C VAL A 86 16.76 -9.48 -5.60
N GLN A 87 17.01 -10.59 -6.31
CA GLN A 87 17.44 -10.55 -7.71
C GLN A 87 16.38 -9.94 -8.62
N LYS A 88 15.11 -10.29 -8.40
CA LYS A 88 13.99 -9.71 -9.15
C LYS A 88 13.87 -8.19 -8.92
N GLU A 89 14.00 -7.73 -7.68
CA GLU A 89 13.96 -6.30 -7.34
C GLU A 89 15.03 -5.53 -8.11
N THR A 90 16.29 -5.98 -8.03
CA THR A 90 17.43 -5.38 -8.72
C THR A 90 17.25 -5.38 -10.23
N MET A 91 16.84 -6.51 -10.81
CA MET A 91 16.65 -6.62 -12.26
C MET A 91 15.61 -5.61 -12.79
N TRP A 92 14.49 -5.44 -12.10
CA TRP A 92 13.42 -4.54 -12.57
C TRP A 92 13.70 -3.07 -12.27
N THR A 93 14.44 -2.75 -11.21
CA THR A 93 14.86 -1.37 -10.94
C THR A 93 15.92 -0.91 -11.94
N GLU A 94 16.89 -1.77 -12.28
CA GLU A 94 17.89 -1.52 -13.33
C GLU A 94 17.23 -1.39 -14.71
N ALA A 95 16.37 -2.33 -15.09
CA ALA A 95 15.64 -2.26 -16.37
C ALA A 95 14.80 -0.98 -16.49
N PHE A 96 14.22 -0.49 -15.39
CA PHE A 96 13.48 0.78 -15.40
C PHE A 96 14.41 1.98 -15.63
N LEU A 97 15.61 1.98 -15.04
CA LEU A 97 16.61 3.04 -15.27
C LEU A 97 17.11 3.05 -16.71
N GLU A 98 17.29 1.87 -17.31
CA GLU A 98 17.76 1.73 -18.70
C GLU A 98 16.67 2.07 -19.72
N GLU A 99 15.46 1.53 -19.57
CA GLU A 99 14.38 1.69 -20.54
C GLU A 99 13.58 3.00 -20.34
N GLY A 100 13.63 3.60 -19.15
CA GLY A 100 12.86 4.80 -18.79
C GLY A 100 11.35 4.59 -18.76
N ARG A 101 10.88 3.34 -18.75
CA ARG A 101 9.46 2.99 -18.77
C ARG A 101 9.16 1.72 -17.98
N LEU A 102 7.91 1.62 -17.54
CA LEU A 102 7.42 0.44 -16.85
C LEU A 102 7.30 -0.75 -17.80
N ASN A 103 7.65 -1.94 -17.31
CA ASN A 103 7.57 -3.17 -18.07
C ASN A 103 6.49 -4.09 -17.49
N HIS A 104 5.47 -4.38 -18.29
CA HIS A 104 4.33 -5.22 -17.90
C HIS A 104 4.73 -6.64 -17.45
N ARG A 105 5.92 -7.11 -17.84
CA ARG A 105 6.43 -8.44 -17.47
C ARG A 105 6.78 -8.56 -15.99
N ILE A 106 6.88 -7.47 -15.24
CA ILE A 106 7.10 -7.49 -13.78
C ILE A 106 6.02 -8.32 -13.04
N LEU A 107 4.81 -8.42 -13.60
CA LEU A 107 3.70 -9.21 -13.04
C LEU A 107 3.64 -10.67 -13.53
N LYS A 108 4.46 -11.09 -14.50
CA LYS A 108 4.38 -12.46 -15.05
C LYS A 108 4.91 -13.54 -14.12
N ARG A 109 5.92 -13.25 -13.30
CA ARG A 109 6.53 -14.19 -12.35
C ARG A 109 6.57 -13.55 -10.97
N LEU A 110 5.47 -13.63 -10.22
CA LEU A 110 5.35 -13.06 -8.88
C LEU A 110 6.07 -13.96 -7.87
N THR A 111 6.97 -13.41 -7.04
CA THR A 111 7.54 -14.13 -5.89
C THR A 111 6.53 -14.19 -4.74
N ARG A 112 6.91 -14.75 -3.60
CA ARG A 112 6.05 -14.76 -2.41
C ARG A 112 5.85 -13.36 -1.84
N GLU A 113 6.90 -12.57 -1.84
CA GLU A 113 6.91 -11.18 -1.39
C GLU A 113 6.08 -10.28 -2.30
N ASP A 114 6.11 -10.52 -3.62
CA ASP A 114 5.23 -9.80 -4.55
C ASP A 114 3.76 -10.08 -4.26
N LEU A 115 3.39 -11.36 -4.11
CA LEU A 115 2.01 -11.72 -3.76
C LEU A 115 1.59 -11.08 -2.45
N ARG A 116 2.44 -11.14 -1.42
CA ARG A 116 2.16 -10.51 -0.13
C ARG A 116 1.97 -9.00 -0.28
N MET A 117 2.82 -8.33 -1.06
CA MET A 117 2.69 -6.89 -1.31
C MET A 117 1.38 -6.55 -2.02
N LEU A 118 0.99 -7.33 -3.03
CA LEU A 118 -0.24 -7.11 -3.78
C LEU A 118 -1.49 -7.39 -2.95
N VAL A 119 -1.49 -8.48 -2.17
CA VAL A 119 -2.60 -8.81 -1.25
C VAL A 119 -2.75 -7.74 -0.19
N GLU A 120 -1.66 -7.36 0.48
CA GLU A 120 -1.70 -6.30 1.51
C GLU A 120 -2.17 -4.96 0.93
N PHE A 121 -1.75 -4.63 -0.29
CA PHE A 121 -2.21 -3.43 -0.98
C PHE A 121 -3.70 -3.46 -1.26
N GLU A 122 -4.26 -4.56 -1.79
CA GLU A 122 -5.70 -4.66 -2.08
C GLU A 122 -6.54 -4.68 -0.80
N ASP A 123 -6.02 -5.31 0.26
CA ASP A 123 -6.58 -5.27 1.61
C ASP A 123 -6.65 -3.84 2.18
N GLU A 124 -5.55 -3.10 2.12
CA GLU A 124 -5.49 -1.69 2.53
C GLU A 124 -6.41 -0.83 1.66
N TYR A 125 -6.39 -1.05 0.34
CA TYR A 125 -7.23 -0.34 -0.62
C TYR A 125 -8.72 -0.53 -0.31
N THR A 126 -9.13 -1.73 0.08
CA THR A 126 -10.52 -2.03 0.45
C THR A 126 -10.96 -1.32 1.73
N ARG A 127 -10.04 -1.07 2.66
CA ARG A 127 -10.33 -0.44 3.97
C ARG A 127 -10.12 1.07 4.00
N ARG A 128 -9.76 1.71 2.89
CA ARG A 128 -9.36 3.13 2.80
C ARG A 128 -10.40 4.17 3.21
N GLY A 129 -11.68 3.79 3.32
CA GLY A 129 -12.76 4.74 3.61
C GLY A 129 -12.79 5.90 2.61
N ASN A 130 -12.70 7.14 3.11
CA ASN A 130 -12.74 8.35 2.28
C ASN A 130 -11.39 8.72 1.65
N PHE A 131 -10.31 7.98 1.94
CA PHE A 131 -9.03 8.23 1.27
C PHE A 131 -9.09 7.82 -0.20
N ARG A 132 -8.36 8.57 -1.01
CA ARG A 132 -8.12 8.25 -2.41
C ARG A 132 -6.64 7.99 -2.62
N LEU A 133 -6.32 6.86 -3.25
CA LEU A 133 -4.98 6.59 -3.72
C LEU A 133 -4.59 7.61 -4.81
N ILE A 134 -3.55 8.39 -4.54
CA ILE A 134 -3.00 9.37 -5.48
C ILE A 134 -1.71 8.86 -6.14
N PHE A 135 -0.98 7.96 -5.49
CA PHE A 135 0.20 7.31 -6.04
C PHE A 135 0.44 5.97 -5.31
N PRO A 136 0.84 4.91 -6.01
CA PRO A 136 0.92 4.82 -7.48
C PRO A 136 -0.47 4.60 -8.09
N THR A 137 -0.76 5.22 -9.24
CA THR A 137 -2.00 5.05 -10.03
C THR A 137 -1.66 5.07 -11.51
N ALA A 138 -2.49 4.48 -12.39
CA ALA A 138 -2.21 4.41 -13.83
C ALA A 138 -1.88 5.79 -14.46
N GLU A 139 -2.43 6.87 -13.91
CA GLU A 139 -2.25 8.25 -14.39
C GLU A 139 -1.02 8.95 -13.79
N THR A 140 -0.52 8.48 -12.64
CA THR A 140 0.59 9.12 -11.90
C THR A 140 1.93 8.41 -12.08
N ALA A 141 2.09 7.61 -13.13
CA ALA A 141 3.35 6.94 -13.45
C ALA A 141 4.52 7.93 -13.65
N TYR A 142 4.23 9.15 -14.11
CA TYR A 142 5.23 10.22 -14.25
C TYR A 142 5.92 10.58 -12.92
N MET A 143 5.26 10.35 -11.77
CA MET A 143 5.82 10.68 -10.46
C MET A 143 7.04 9.82 -10.11
N GLN A 144 7.23 8.67 -10.77
CA GLN A 144 8.42 7.82 -10.61
C GLN A 144 9.71 8.59 -10.91
N SER A 145 9.66 9.58 -11.83
CA SER A 145 10.82 10.38 -12.21
C SER A 145 11.33 11.33 -11.13
N TYR A 146 10.53 11.60 -10.08
CA TYR A 146 10.93 12.45 -8.96
C TYR A 146 11.68 11.69 -7.85
N PHE A 147 11.72 10.37 -7.90
CA PHE A 147 12.48 9.57 -6.94
C PHE A 147 13.97 9.54 -7.32
N VAL A 148 14.86 9.67 -6.34
CA VAL A 148 16.32 9.60 -6.54
C VAL A 148 16.74 8.25 -7.13
N GLN A 149 16.05 7.18 -6.74
CA GLN A 149 16.20 5.84 -7.30
C GLN A 149 14.82 5.19 -7.41
N PRO A 150 14.58 4.34 -8.42
CA PRO A 150 13.33 3.61 -8.53
C PRO A 150 13.13 2.70 -7.32
N VAL A 151 11.93 2.77 -6.76
CA VAL A 151 11.51 1.88 -5.66
C VAL A 151 10.73 0.73 -6.28
N TYR A 152 11.23 -0.50 -6.15
CA TYR A 152 10.61 -1.69 -6.76
C TYR A 152 9.12 -1.83 -6.43
N ALA A 153 8.74 -1.63 -5.16
CA ALA A 153 7.34 -1.68 -4.74
C ALA A 153 6.45 -0.70 -5.50
N ASN A 154 6.94 0.52 -5.76
CA ASN A 154 6.21 1.50 -6.55
C ASN A 154 6.03 1.01 -7.98
N LEU A 155 7.05 0.39 -8.60
CA LEU A 155 6.95 -0.15 -9.96
C LEU A 155 5.94 -1.31 -10.04
N LEU A 156 6.00 -2.25 -9.09
CA LEU A 156 5.08 -3.39 -9.03
C LEU A 156 3.64 -2.91 -8.87
N LEU A 157 3.37 -2.05 -7.89
CA LEU A 157 2.03 -1.52 -7.61
C LEU A 157 1.53 -0.62 -8.74
N GLN A 158 2.41 0.16 -9.37
CA GLN A 158 2.07 0.97 -10.54
C GLN A 158 1.61 0.10 -11.71
N GLN A 159 2.33 -1.00 -12.00
CA GLN A 159 1.94 -1.92 -13.07
C GLN A 159 0.63 -2.64 -12.71
N TRP A 160 0.48 -3.00 -11.44
CA TRP A 160 -0.75 -3.59 -10.93
C TRP A 160 -1.96 -2.67 -11.16
N GLN A 161 -1.86 -1.38 -10.83
CA GLN A 161 -2.92 -0.40 -11.09
C GLN A 161 -3.26 -0.25 -12.58
N ILE A 162 -2.26 -0.31 -13.47
CA ILE A 162 -2.48 -0.26 -14.93
C ILE A 162 -3.28 -1.48 -15.39
N GLU A 163 -2.96 -2.68 -14.89
CA GLU A 163 -3.75 -3.88 -15.20
C GLU A 163 -5.16 -3.79 -14.64
N GLN A 164 -5.36 -3.31 -13.40
CA GLN A 164 -6.70 -3.16 -12.81
C GLN A 164 -7.57 -2.19 -13.59
N ARG A 165 -6.98 -1.12 -14.14
CA ARG A 165 -7.71 -0.17 -14.99
C ARG A 165 -8.10 -0.77 -16.34
N THR A 166 -7.29 -1.69 -16.87
CA THR A 166 -7.49 -2.29 -18.20
C THR A 166 -8.46 -3.47 -18.14
N ASN A 167 -8.31 -4.34 -17.14
CA ASN A 167 -9.02 -5.61 -17.05
C ASN A 167 -10.14 -5.61 -16.00
N GLY A 168 -10.15 -4.62 -15.09
CA GLY A 168 -11.05 -4.60 -13.94
C GLY A 168 -10.39 -5.13 -12.68
N ARG A 169 -10.70 -4.50 -11.53
CA ARG A 169 -10.09 -4.84 -10.25
C ARG A 169 -10.52 -6.21 -9.72
N GLU A 170 -11.76 -6.60 -9.96
CA GLU A 170 -12.32 -7.89 -9.53
C GLU A 170 -11.56 -9.07 -10.15
N ASP A 171 -11.26 -9.00 -11.45
CA ASP A 171 -10.47 -10.01 -12.16
C ASP A 171 -9.04 -10.12 -11.61
N GLY A 172 -8.43 -8.99 -11.26
CA GLY A 172 -7.12 -8.98 -10.62
C GLY A 172 -7.13 -9.65 -9.25
N ILE A 173 -8.11 -9.31 -8.41
CA ILE A 173 -8.28 -9.92 -7.08
C ILE A 173 -8.48 -11.43 -7.21
N ALA A 174 -9.38 -11.88 -8.10
CA ALA A 174 -9.61 -13.31 -8.34
C ALA A 174 -8.34 -14.03 -8.80
N ARG A 175 -7.50 -13.37 -9.62
CA ARG A 175 -6.19 -13.91 -10.02
C ARG A 175 -5.23 -14.04 -8.83
N LEU A 176 -5.19 -13.06 -7.92
CA LEU A 176 -4.37 -13.14 -6.70
C LEU A 176 -4.83 -14.28 -5.80
N GLU A 177 -6.13 -14.41 -5.58
CA GLU A 177 -6.72 -15.50 -4.79
C GLU A 177 -6.35 -16.86 -5.36
N GLY A 178 -6.46 -17.05 -6.68
CA GLY A 178 -6.07 -18.28 -7.36
C GLY A 178 -4.57 -18.61 -7.17
N LEU A 179 -3.68 -17.62 -7.28
CA LEU A 179 -2.24 -17.80 -7.06
C LEU A 179 -1.90 -18.13 -5.60
N CYS A 180 -2.63 -17.54 -4.65
CA CYS A 180 -2.50 -17.86 -3.23
C CYS A 180 -2.93 -19.30 -2.95
N CYS A 181 -4.08 -19.74 -3.46
CA CYS A 181 -4.57 -21.11 -3.28
C CYS A 181 -3.61 -22.18 -3.84
N GLN A 182 -3.10 -21.98 -5.06
CA GLN A 182 -2.17 -22.92 -5.69
C GLN A 182 -0.88 -23.09 -4.89
N ARG A 183 -0.40 -22.03 -4.23
CA ARG A 183 0.82 -22.11 -3.39
C ARG A 183 0.58 -22.73 -2.03
N VAL A 184 -0.63 -22.61 -1.47
CA VAL A 184 -1.01 -23.31 -0.25
C VAL A 184 -1.05 -24.82 -0.50
N THR A 185 -1.61 -25.27 -1.63
CA THR A 185 -1.65 -26.71 -1.96
C THR A 185 -0.25 -27.29 -2.15
N HIS A 186 0.65 -26.59 -2.85
CA HIS A 186 2.03 -27.05 -3.03
C HIS A 186 2.85 -27.14 -1.73
N HIS A 187 2.47 -26.39 -0.68
CA HIS A 187 3.11 -26.50 0.63
C HIS A 187 2.59 -27.69 1.44
N LEU A 188 1.29 -27.98 1.35
CA LEU A 188 0.69 -29.14 2.02
C LEU A 188 1.22 -30.45 1.42
N ASP A 189 1.42 -30.50 0.10
CA ASP A 189 2.00 -31.66 -0.57
C ASP A 189 3.49 -31.88 -0.21
N SER A 190 4.24 -30.82 0.15
CA SER A 190 5.64 -30.94 0.58
C SER A 190 5.83 -31.33 2.05
N ASP A 191 4.80 -31.13 2.88
CA ASP A 191 4.83 -31.49 4.30
C ASP A 191 4.33 -32.93 4.56
N GLU A 192 3.72 -33.60 3.57
CA GLU A 192 3.31 -35.02 3.65
C GLU A 192 4.40 -36.03 3.19
N GLU A 193 5.56 -35.57 2.71
CA GLU A 193 6.69 -36.42 2.30
C GLU A 193 7.82 -36.56 3.36
N CYS A 194 7.54 -36.35 4.66
CA CYS A 194 8.49 -36.62 5.77
C CYS A 194 8.03 -37.70 6.73
#